data_AF-A0A2R6HJA9-F1
#
_entry.id   AF-A0A2R6HJA9-F1
#
_cell.length_a   1.000
_cell.length_b   1.000
_cell.length_c   1.000
_cell.angle_alpha   90.00
_cell.angle_beta   90.00
_cell.angle_gamma   90.00
#
_symmetry.space_group_name_H-M   'P 1'
#
loop_
_entity.id
_entity.type
_entity.pdbx_description
1 polymer ?
#
loop_
_entity_poly.entity_id
_entity_poly.type
_entity_poly.pdbx_seq_one_letter_code
_entity_poly.pdbx_strand_id
1 'polypeptide(L)'
;MHVENCFVGADGVGETLERRLWRQGITRWDAFTPACDGIGDTRAERIESFIDGGQRALDRDEVEYFDRQFPGGARWRLYETFREQTCFFDIETTGLDHQRNVVTTVTLHQDGDTRTLVRGDDLTDETLAAAFADAGLLVTFNGARFDVPFLETSFDVSLDQPHLDLMPTCRKLGLSGGLGAIERELGVERDLPDVDGREAVRLWHEHERGVDGALERLIAYNREDTVNMVTVLEDVIAELEAEVFPEEHQQRL
;
A
#
# COMPACT_ATOMS: atom_id res chain seq x y z
N MET A 1 13.82 -1.35 -4.01
CA MET A 1 14.55 -1.05 -2.76
C MET A 1 13.92 -1.83 -1.62
N HIS A 2 14.69 -2.46 -0.75
CA HIS A 2 14.20 -3.14 0.46
C HIS A 2 14.43 -2.30 1.74
N VAL A 3 13.81 -2.68 2.86
CA VAL A 3 14.01 -1.99 4.16
C VAL A 3 15.48 -2.00 4.61
N GLU A 4 16.25 -3.01 4.20
CA GLU A 4 17.69 -3.10 4.45
C GLU A 4 18.51 -2.00 3.76
N ASN A 5 17.94 -1.34 2.75
CA ASN A 5 18.55 -0.17 2.11
C ASN A 5 18.27 1.13 2.88
N CYS A 6 17.35 1.12 3.85
CA CYS A 6 16.84 2.32 4.49
C CYS A 6 17.57 2.60 5.82
N PHE A 7 17.98 3.85 6.03
CA PHE A 7 18.56 4.33 7.30
C PHE A 7 17.67 5.38 7.99
N VAL A 8 16.66 5.90 7.29
CA VAL A 8 15.70 6.91 7.81
C VAL A 8 14.88 6.44 9.02
N GLY A 9 14.88 5.14 9.34
CA GLY A 9 14.25 4.63 10.57
C GLY A 9 15.08 4.87 11.83
N ALA A 10 16.36 5.21 11.71
CA ALA A 10 17.22 5.49 12.86
C ALA A 10 17.00 6.92 13.40
N ASP A 11 16.91 7.07 14.73
CA ASP A 11 16.68 8.36 15.36
C ASP A 11 17.77 9.40 15.01
N GLY A 12 17.34 10.53 14.46
CA GLY A 12 18.23 11.59 13.99
C GLY A 12 18.84 11.36 12.59
N VAL A 13 18.31 10.39 11.83
CA VAL A 13 18.63 10.18 10.41
C VAL A 13 17.44 10.59 9.54
N GLY A 14 17.58 11.70 8.83
CA GLY A 14 16.64 12.10 7.77
C GLY A 14 17.16 11.72 6.38
N GLU A 15 16.32 11.89 5.35
CA GLU A 15 16.66 11.54 3.95
C GLU A 15 17.97 12.16 3.47
N THR A 16 18.27 13.41 3.84
CA THR A 16 19.53 14.07 3.44
C THR A 16 20.75 13.28 3.91
N LEU A 17 20.68 12.72 5.11
CA LEU A 17 21.78 11.97 5.70
C LEU A 17 21.84 10.55 5.14
N GLU A 18 20.70 9.90 4.98
CA GLU A 18 20.60 8.60 4.30
C GLU A 18 21.19 8.66 2.89
N ARG A 19 20.81 9.64 2.08
CA ARG A 19 21.39 9.84 0.74
C ARG A 19 22.89 10.11 0.78
N ARG A 20 23.42 10.68 1.87
CA ARG A 20 24.87 10.84 2.06
C ARG A 20 25.54 9.50 2.36
N LEU A 21 24.92 8.62 3.14
CA LEU A 21 25.40 7.25 3.35
C LEU A 21 25.44 6.48 2.03
N TRP A 22 24.35 6.53 1.25
CA TRP A 22 24.28 5.87 -0.05
C TRP A 22 25.36 6.33 -1.02
N ARG A 23 25.64 7.64 -1.10
CA ARG A 23 26.74 8.18 -1.94
C ARG A 23 28.14 7.77 -1.50
N GLN A 24 28.30 7.26 -0.28
CA GLN A 24 29.54 6.68 0.21
C GLN A 24 29.63 5.17 -0.09
N GLY A 25 28.66 4.61 -0.82
CA GLY A 25 28.57 3.17 -1.09
C GLY A 25 27.92 2.37 0.05
N ILE A 26 27.45 3.04 1.11
CA ILE A 26 26.74 2.42 2.23
C ILE A 26 25.27 2.32 1.85
N THR A 27 24.94 1.43 0.90
CA THR A 27 23.60 1.29 0.32
C THR A 27 22.73 0.25 1.00
N ARG A 28 23.29 -0.53 1.92
CA ARG A 28 22.65 -1.59 2.70
C ARG A 28 23.19 -1.60 4.11
N TRP A 29 22.43 -2.14 5.06
CA TRP A 29 22.82 -2.23 6.46
C TRP A 29 24.17 -2.92 6.70
N ASP A 30 24.48 -3.98 5.96
CA ASP A 30 25.73 -4.74 6.07
C ASP A 30 26.98 -3.94 5.65
N ALA A 31 26.80 -2.89 4.84
CA ALA A 31 27.84 -1.96 4.44
C ALA A 31 28.06 -0.83 5.46
N PHE A 32 27.22 -0.70 6.48
CA PHE A 32 27.33 0.37 7.47
C PHE A 32 28.58 0.20 8.34
N THR A 33 29.34 1.29 8.48
CA THR A 33 30.48 1.35 9.40
C THR A 33 30.44 2.66 10.20
N PRO A 34 30.72 2.64 11.53
CA PRO A 34 30.69 3.84 12.37
C PRO A 34 31.64 4.96 11.94
N ALA A 35 32.71 4.61 11.22
CA ALA A 35 33.74 5.56 10.77
C ALA A 35 33.36 6.34 9.50
N CYS A 36 32.10 6.30 9.05
CA CYS A 36 31.66 6.97 7.82
C CYS A 36 31.52 8.49 7.96
N ASP A 37 31.66 9.21 6.84
CA ASP A 37 31.74 10.66 6.82
C ASP A 37 30.41 11.32 7.23
N GLY A 38 30.48 12.23 8.21
CA GLY A 38 29.33 13.03 8.64
C GLY A 38 28.43 12.36 9.70
N ILE A 39 28.84 11.21 10.22
CA ILE A 39 28.23 10.54 11.38
C ILE A 39 29.20 10.67 12.56
N GLY A 40 28.69 11.07 13.73
CA GLY A 40 29.44 11.00 14.98
C GLY A 40 28.99 9.82 15.82
N ASP A 41 29.78 9.42 16.81
CA ASP A 41 29.62 8.18 17.60
C ASP A 41 28.18 7.94 18.07
N THR A 42 27.54 8.93 18.70
CA THR A 42 26.16 8.79 19.19
C THR A 42 25.15 8.48 18.08
N ARG A 43 25.34 8.99 16.87
CA ARG A 43 24.45 8.68 15.75
C ARG A 43 24.80 7.32 15.14
N ALA A 44 26.07 6.95 15.10
CA ALA A 44 26.47 5.61 14.68
C ALA A 44 25.81 4.54 15.57
N GLU A 45 25.86 4.71 16.89
CA GLU A 45 25.21 3.80 17.85
C GLU A 45 23.70 3.67 17.61
N ARG A 46 23.03 4.76 17.23
CA ARG A 46 21.59 4.75 16.91
C ARG A 46 21.30 4.01 15.60
N ILE A 47 22.16 4.17 14.60
CA ILE A 47 22.05 3.45 13.33
C ILE A 47 22.28 1.96 13.57
N GLU A 48 23.32 1.57 14.32
CA GLU A 48 23.57 0.17 14.68
C GLU A 48 22.40 -0.44 15.46
N SER A 49 21.87 0.27 16.46
CA SER A 49 20.69 -0.18 17.22
C SER A 49 19.45 -0.36 16.34
N PHE A 50 19.23 0.55 15.38
CA PHE A 50 18.16 0.42 14.39
C PHE A 50 18.39 -0.77 13.46
N ILE A 51 19.60 -0.98 12.95
CA ILE A 51 19.95 -2.14 12.10
C ILE A 51 19.72 -3.45 12.87
N ASP A 52 20.21 -3.55 14.10
CA ASP A 52 20.03 -4.73 14.95
C ASP A 52 18.55 -5.01 15.23
N GLY A 53 17.76 -3.96 15.47
CA GLY A 53 16.31 -4.06 15.65
C GLY A 53 15.60 -4.49 14.37
N GLY A 54 15.98 -3.89 13.23
CA GLY A 54 15.46 -4.19 11.91
C GLY A 54 15.76 -5.62 11.46
N GLN A 55 16.97 -6.13 11.69
CA GLN A 55 17.32 -7.53 11.40
C GLN A 55 16.43 -8.51 12.17
N ARG A 56 16.23 -8.28 13.48
CA ARG A 56 15.33 -9.11 14.29
C ARG A 56 13.87 -9.03 13.83
N ALA A 57 13.43 -7.88 13.36
CA ALA A 57 12.09 -7.68 12.83
C ALA A 57 11.93 -8.40 11.47
N LEU A 58 12.92 -8.33 10.59
CA LEU A 58 12.95 -9.07 9.32
C LEU A 58 12.91 -10.57 9.53
N ASP A 59 13.72 -11.11 10.45
CA ASP A 59 13.74 -12.54 10.77
C ASP A 59 12.38 -13.08 11.29
N ARG A 60 11.46 -12.19 11.65
CA ARG A 60 10.13 -12.49 12.19
C ARG A 60 8.99 -11.92 11.36
N ASP A 61 9.28 -11.36 10.18
CA ASP A 61 8.29 -10.77 9.29
C ASP A 61 7.46 -9.63 9.95
N GLU A 62 8.05 -8.88 10.89
CA GLU A 62 7.34 -7.85 11.67
C GLU A 62 7.25 -6.50 10.91
N VAL A 63 6.28 -6.35 10.00
CA VAL A 63 6.04 -5.10 9.24
C VAL A 63 5.80 -3.90 10.16
N GLU A 64 5.06 -4.09 11.24
CA GLU A 64 4.68 -3.04 12.20
C GLU A 64 5.90 -2.37 12.87
N TYR A 65 7.02 -3.11 13.01
CA TYR A 65 8.27 -2.52 13.47
C TYR A 65 8.71 -1.37 12.57
N PHE A 66 8.71 -1.61 11.26
CA PHE A 66 9.16 -0.65 10.28
C PHE A 66 8.18 0.51 10.11
N ASP A 67 6.87 0.26 10.16
CA ASP A 67 5.87 1.34 10.13
C ASP A 67 6.06 2.35 11.27
N ARG A 68 6.39 1.86 12.48
CA ARG A 68 6.67 2.72 13.64
C ARG A 68 7.99 3.48 13.52
N GLN A 69 9.01 2.90 12.88
CA GLN A 69 10.32 3.55 12.74
C GLN A 69 10.35 4.53 11.55
N PHE A 70 9.68 4.21 10.45
CA PHE A 70 9.78 5.00 9.23
C PHE A 70 8.94 6.28 9.34
N PRO A 71 9.44 7.41 8.82
CA PRO A 71 8.60 8.57 8.61
C PRO A 71 7.40 8.20 7.72
N GLY A 72 6.21 8.73 7.98
CA GLY A 72 5.00 8.38 7.22
C GLY A 72 5.14 8.58 5.69
N GLY A 73 5.98 9.53 5.26
CA GLY A 73 6.30 9.74 3.84
C GLY A 73 7.19 8.66 3.19
N ALA A 74 7.74 7.73 3.96
CA ALA A 74 8.64 6.67 3.52
C ALA A 74 7.99 5.27 3.59
N ARG A 75 6.70 5.16 3.92
CA ARG A 75 5.98 3.87 4.00
C ARG A 75 5.98 3.06 2.71
N TRP A 76 6.10 3.71 1.55
CA TRP A 76 6.24 3.04 0.25
C TRP A 76 7.46 2.10 0.21
N ARG A 77 8.49 2.36 1.02
CA ARG A 77 9.71 1.53 1.11
C ARG A 77 9.50 0.20 1.83
N LEU A 78 8.32 -0.04 2.41
CA LEU A 78 7.97 -1.32 3.03
C LEU A 78 7.59 -2.37 1.98
N TYR A 79 7.00 -1.93 0.86
CA TYR A 79 6.33 -2.81 -0.11
C TYR A 79 7.23 -3.93 -0.62
N GLU A 80 8.40 -3.61 -1.18
CA GLU A 80 9.26 -4.61 -1.84
C GLU A 80 9.76 -5.70 -0.88
N THR A 81 9.89 -5.37 0.42
CA THR A 81 10.30 -6.34 1.44
C THR A 81 9.15 -7.25 1.86
N PHE A 82 7.94 -6.71 1.92
CA PHE A 82 6.76 -7.38 2.46
C PHE A 82 5.70 -7.64 1.38
N ARG A 83 6.13 -7.83 0.14
CA ARG A 83 5.24 -7.93 -1.03
C ARG A 83 4.21 -9.05 -0.88
N GLU A 84 4.63 -10.22 -0.42
CA GLU A 84 3.76 -11.39 -0.18
C GLU A 84 2.75 -11.14 0.95
N GLN A 85 3.09 -10.29 1.93
CA GLN A 85 2.22 -9.90 3.04
C GLN A 85 1.36 -8.67 2.71
N THR A 86 1.51 -8.09 1.51
CA THR A 86 0.79 -6.88 1.12
C THR A 86 -0.58 -7.23 0.58
N CYS A 87 -1.62 -6.79 1.27
CA CYS A 87 -3.01 -6.89 0.84
C CYS A 87 -3.47 -5.57 0.24
N PHE A 88 -3.69 -5.57 -1.06
CA PHE A 88 -4.40 -4.51 -1.76
C PHE A 88 -5.89 -4.73 -1.56
N PHE A 89 -6.66 -3.67 -1.27
CA PHE A 89 -8.11 -3.79 -1.23
C PHE A 89 -8.81 -2.51 -1.66
N ASP A 90 -10.02 -2.69 -2.18
CA ASP A 90 -10.93 -1.62 -2.61
C ASP A 90 -12.38 -2.03 -2.32
N ILE A 91 -13.23 -1.05 -2.03
CA ILE A 91 -14.64 -1.28 -1.71
C ILE A 91 -15.59 -0.58 -2.69
N GLU A 92 -16.74 -1.21 -2.90
CA GLU A 92 -17.88 -0.54 -3.52
C GLU A 92 -18.93 -0.22 -2.47
N THR A 93 -19.67 0.86 -2.69
CA THR A 93 -20.67 1.35 -1.74
C THR A 93 -21.91 1.85 -2.46
N THR A 94 -23.03 2.00 -1.73
CA THR A 94 -24.23 2.65 -2.29
C THR A 94 -24.16 4.18 -2.32
N GLY A 95 -23.03 4.78 -1.90
CA GLY A 95 -22.83 6.22 -1.82
C GLY A 95 -21.69 6.60 -0.88
N LEU A 96 -21.38 7.89 -0.76
CA LEU A 96 -20.10 8.37 -0.21
C LEU A 96 -20.06 8.62 1.32
N ASP A 97 -21.16 8.40 2.03
CA ASP A 97 -21.29 8.67 3.47
C ASP A 97 -21.42 7.35 4.24
N HIS A 98 -20.39 6.96 5.00
CA HIS A 98 -20.32 5.72 5.77
C HIS A 98 -21.36 5.63 6.89
N GLN A 99 -22.01 6.74 7.27
CA GLN A 99 -23.10 6.73 8.26
C GLN A 99 -24.46 6.44 7.64
N ARG A 100 -24.57 6.52 6.30
CA ARG A 100 -25.86 6.46 5.58
C ARG A 100 -25.89 5.41 4.48
N ASN A 101 -24.72 5.02 3.97
CA ASN A 101 -24.56 4.11 2.86
C ASN A 101 -23.89 2.84 3.34
N VAL A 102 -24.01 1.79 2.55
CA VAL A 102 -23.53 0.46 2.90
C VAL A 102 -22.47 0.00 1.90
N VAL A 103 -21.53 -0.82 2.38
CA VAL A 103 -20.49 -1.45 1.56
C VAL A 103 -21.09 -2.61 0.76
N THR A 104 -21.08 -2.58 -0.56
CA THR A 104 -21.70 -3.60 -1.42
C THR A 104 -20.75 -4.74 -1.75
N THR A 105 -19.50 -4.42 -2.05
CA THR A 105 -18.44 -5.41 -2.29
C THR A 105 -17.14 -4.98 -1.63
N VAL A 106 -16.31 -5.95 -1.27
CA VAL A 106 -14.92 -5.74 -0.83
C VAL A 106 -14.06 -6.68 -1.64
N THR A 107 -13.15 -6.14 -2.45
CA THR A 107 -12.16 -6.96 -3.15
C THR A 107 -10.82 -6.85 -2.44
N LEU A 108 -10.16 -7.99 -2.27
CA LEU A 108 -8.82 -8.10 -1.73
C LEU A 108 -7.93 -8.82 -2.76
N HIS A 109 -6.70 -8.34 -2.92
CA HIS A 109 -5.65 -8.97 -3.70
C HIS A 109 -4.38 -9.08 -2.87
N GLN A 110 -3.89 -10.30 -2.65
CA GLN A 110 -2.67 -10.59 -1.91
C GLN A 110 -1.98 -11.81 -2.52
N ASP A 111 -0.67 -11.72 -2.73
CA ASP A 111 0.17 -12.81 -3.26
C ASP A 111 -0.39 -13.50 -4.52
N GLY A 112 -0.92 -12.72 -5.47
CA GLY A 112 -1.50 -13.23 -6.71
C GLY A 112 -2.95 -13.73 -6.59
N ASP A 113 -3.47 -13.91 -5.39
CA ASP A 113 -4.84 -14.34 -5.14
C ASP A 113 -5.78 -13.14 -4.99
N THR A 114 -6.82 -13.08 -5.82
CA THR A 114 -7.88 -12.06 -5.73
C THR A 114 -9.21 -12.68 -5.34
N ARG A 115 -9.83 -12.17 -4.28
CA ARG A 115 -11.19 -12.54 -3.84
C ARG A 115 -12.07 -11.31 -3.70
N THR A 116 -13.37 -11.50 -3.89
CA THR A 116 -14.37 -10.45 -3.71
C THR A 116 -15.47 -10.97 -2.81
N LEU A 117 -15.72 -10.26 -1.72
CA LEU A 117 -16.82 -10.51 -0.80
C LEU A 117 -18.01 -9.63 -1.19
N VAL A 118 -19.22 -10.16 -1.12
CA VAL A 118 -20.46 -9.52 -1.60
C VAL A 118 -21.48 -9.41 -0.48
N ARG A 119 -22.05 -8.22 -0.30
CA ARG A 119 -23.13 -7.97 0.67
C ARG A 119 -24.32 -8.89 0.39
N GLY A 120 -24.80 -9.56 1.44
CA GLY A 120 -25.95 -10.47 1.34
C GLY A 120 -25.60 -11.87 0.87
N ASP A 121 -24.33 -12.15 0.57
CA ASP A 121 -23.80 -13.49 0.29
C ASP A 121 -22.77 -13.88 1.36
N ASP A 122 -21.51 -13.45 1.21
CA ASP A 122 -20.38 -13.85 2.04
C ASP A 122 -19.66 -12.70 2.77
N LEU A 123 -20.03 -11.44 2.50
CA LEU A 123 -19.51 -10.27 3.23
C LEU A 123 -20.14 -10.16 4.63
N THR A 124 -19.53 -10.85 5.59
CA THR A 124 -19.86 -10.82 7.02
C THR A 124 -18.66 -10.35 7.85
N ASP A 125 -18.89 -10.01 9.13
CA ASP A 125 -17.82 -9.64 10.07
C ASP A 125 -16.72 -10.71 10.12
N GLU A 126 -17.11 -11.99 10.22
CA GLU A 126 -16.18 -13.11 10.33
C GLU A 126 -15.38 -13.34 9.05
N THR A 127 -16.05 -13.31 7.88
CA THR A 127 -15.36 -13.50 6.60
C THR A 127 -14.41 -12.33 6.32
N LEU A 128 -14.81 -11.10 6.67
CA LEU A 128 -13.98 -9.92 6.50
C LEU A 128 -12.77 -9.95 7.43
N ALA A 129 -12.95 -10.29 8.71
CA ALA A 129 -11.84 -10.44 9.65
C ALA A 129 -10.86 -11.54 9.21
N ALA A 130 -11.38 -12.69 8.78
CA ALA A 130 -10.56 -13.74 8.19
C ALA A 130 -9.89 -13.29 6.88
N ALA A 131 -10.48 -12.33 6.17
CA ALA A 131 -9.94 -11.87 4.92
C ALA A 131 -8.67 -11.01 5.05
N PHE A 132 -8.52 -10.31 6.18
CA PHE A 132 -7.37 -9.47 6.48
C PHE A 132 -6.38 -10.12 7.45
N ALA A 133 -6.63 -11.36 7.91
CA ALA A 133 -5.87 -11.99 8.99
C ALA A 133 -4.37 -12.14 8.68
N ASP A 134 -4.04 -12.41 7.41
CA ASP A 134 -2.66 -12.63 6.95
C ASP A 134 -2.04 -11.38 6.29
N ALA A 135 -2.72 -10.23 6.35
CA ALA A 135 -2.20 -8.98 5.80
C ALA A 135 -1.20 -8.35 6.78
N GLY A 136 0.06 -8.21 6.37
CA GLY A 136 1.08 -7.47 7.11
C GLY A 136 1.15 -5.99 6.71
N LEU A 137 0.74 -5.65 5.48
CA LEU A 137 0.67 -4.30 4.95
C LEU A 137 -0.62 -4.14 4.14
N LEU A 138 -1.40 -3.10 4.41
CA LEU A 138 -2.57 -2.73 3.61
C LEU A 138 -2.18 -1.70 2.54
N VAL A 139 -2.74 -1.85 1.35
CA VAL A 139 -2.65 -0.87 0.27
C VAL A 139 -4.04 -0.55 -0.26
N THR A 140 -4.35 0.74 -0.38
CA THR A 140 -5.63 1.23 -0.95
C THR A 140 -5.40 2.48 -1.80
N PHE A 141 -6.42 2.87 -2.56
CA PHE A 141 -6.45 4.16 -3.24
C PHE A 141 -7.42 5.11 -2.53
N ASN A 142 -6.91 6.12 -1.81
CA ASN A 142 -7.71 7.03 -0.96
C ASN A 142 -8.49 6.34 0.17
N GLY A 143 -8.16 5.08 0.48
CA GLY A 143 -8.91 4.32 1.47
C GLY A 143 -8.66 4.72 2.90
N ALA A 144 -7.60 5.47 3.21
CA ALA A 144 -7.39 6.00 4.57
C ALA A 144 -8.51 6.97 4.98
N ARG A 145 -9.16 7.59 3.98
CA ARG A 145 -10.25 8.56 4.17
C ARG A 145 -11.62 8.01 3.82
N PHE A 146 -11.68 6.87 3.14
CA PHE A 146 -12.90 6.33 2.57
C PHE A 146 -13.09 4.88 3.02
N ASP A 147 -12.36 3.95 2.43
CA ASP A 147 -12.54 2.51 2.58
C ASP A 147 -12.44 2.04 4.04
N VAL A 148 -11.38 2.43 4.75
CA VAL A 148 -11.16 2.04 6.14
C VAL A 148 -12.31 2.51 7.05
N PRO A 149 -12.68 3.81 7.08
CA PRO A 149 -13.85 4.27 7.82
C PRO A 149 -15.16 3.55 7.46
N PHE A 150 -15.36 3.20 6.18
CA PHE A 150 -16.55 2.47 5.74
C PHE A 150 -16.60 1.06 6.34
N LEU A 151 -15.48 0.35 6.30
CA LEU A 151 -15.39 -1.01 6.84
C LEU A 151 -15.54 -1.01 8.36
N GLU A 152 -14.81 -0.17 9.09
CA GLU A 152 -14.87 -0.10 10.56
C GLU A 152 -16.22 0.41 11.09
N THR A 153 -16.97 1.21 10.30
CA THR A 153 -18.33 1.62 10.67
C THR A 153 -19.35 0.52 10.39
N SER A 154 -19.13 -0.28 9.33
CA SER A 154 -20.12 -1.24 8.83
C SER A 154 -19.97 -2.64 9.44
N PHE A 155 -18.79 -2.98 9.96
CA PHE A 155 -18.40 -4.32 10.40
C PHE A 155 -17.59 -4.26 11.69
N ASP A 156 -17.60 -5.35 12.48
CA ASP A 156 -16.80 -5.47 13.71
C ASP A 156 -15.34 -5.85 13.39
N VAL A 157 -14.64 -4.95 12.70
CA VAL A 157 -13.24 -5.09 12.30
C VAL A 157 -12.44 -3.84 12.65
N SER A 158 -11.15 -4.02 12.91
CA SER A 158 -10.18 -2.94 13.11
C SER A 158 -9.05 -3.13 12.10
N LEU A 159 -8.80 -2.12 11.26
CA LEU A 159 -7.77 -2.19 10.23
C LEU A 159 -6.52 -1.42 10.68
N ASP A 160 -5.90 -1.93 11.76
CA ASP A 160 -4.75 -1.31 12.43
C ASP A 160 -3.40 -1.68 11.81
N GLN A 161 -3.40 -2.54 10.79
CA GLN A 161 -2.19 -2.90 10.07
C GLN A 161 -1.51 -1.64 9.49
N PRO A 162 -0.17 -1.66 9.31
CA PRO A 162 0.52 -0.68 8.48
C PRO A 162 -0.23 -0.42 7.19
N HIS A 163 -0.41 0.86 6.83
CA HIS A 163 -1.25 1.25 5.70
C HIS A 163 -0.54 2.25 4.78
N LEU A 164 -0.44 1.86 3.51
CA LEU A 164 0.06 2.67 2.40
C LEU A 164 -1.10 3.08 1.49
N ASP A 165 -1.50 4.35 1.59
CA ASP A 165 -2.49 4.94 0.68
C ASP A 165 -1.79 5.45 -0.60
N LEU A 166 -2.22 4.96 -1.76
CA LEU A 166 -1.63 5.31 -3.05
C LEU A 166 -1.92 6.74 -3.46
N MET A 167 -3.07 7.32 -3.12
CA MET A 167 -3.42 8.66 -3.57
C MET A 167 -2.43 9.74 -3.07
N PRO A 168 -2.09 9.85 -1.77
CA PRO A 168 -1.03 10.77 -1.33
C PRO A 168 0.37 10.32 -1.78
N THR A 169 0.60 9.04 -2.04
CA THR A 169 1.89 8.54 -2.53
C THR A 169 2.15 9.00 -3.97
N CYS A 170 1.18 8.82 -4.87
CA CYS A 170 1.19 9.30 -6.26
C CYS A 170 1.42 10.82 -6.34
N ARG A 171 0.80 11.60 -5.43
CA ARG A 171 0.98 13.06 -5.38
C ARG A 171 2.42 13.51 -5.17
N LYS A 172 3.29 12.67 -4.60
CA LYS A 172 4.73 12.98 -4.46
C LYS A 172 5.40 13.16 -5.82
N LEU A 173 4.93 12.43 -6.83
CA LEU A 173 5.40 12.48 -8.22
C LEU A 173 4.58 13.45 -9.08
N GLY A 174 3.70 14.26 -8.49
CA GLY A 174 2.82 15.17 -9.23
C GLY A 174 1.59 14.53 -9.86
N LEU A 175 1.42 13.22 -9.72
CA LEU A 175 0.23 12.48 -10.20
C LEU A 175 -1.00 12.84 -9.37
N SER A 176 -2.13 13.12 -10.01
CA SER A 176 -3.34 13.58 -9.32
C SER A 176 -4.64 13.15 -10.02
N GLY A 177 -5.71 13.01 -9.24
CA GLY A 177 -7.01 12.54 -9.73
C GLY A 177 -7.48 11.30 -8.98
N GLY A 178 -8.49 10.62 -9.53
CA GLY A 178 -8.86 9.26 -9.10
C GLY A 178 -7.96 8.20 -9.72
N LEU A 179 -8.13 6.94 -9.31
CA LEU A 179 -7.32 5.81 -9.78
C LEU A 179 -7.28 5.74 -11.33
N GLY A 180 -8.45 5.75 -11.98
CA GLY A 180 -8.55 5.78 -13.45
C GLY A 180 -7.92 6.97 -14.16
N ALA A 181 -7.60 8.06 -13.47
CA ALA A 181 -6.80 9.15 -14.06
C ALA A 181 -5.31 8.83 -14.01
N ILE A 182 -4.85 8.28 -12.89
CA ILE A 182 -3.45 7.91 -12.66
C ILE A 182 -3.07 6.71 -13.53
N GLU A 183 -3.93 5.69 -13.60
CA GLU A 183 -3.75 4.55 -14.51
C GLU A 183 -3.51 4.99 -15.95
N ARG A 184 -4.32 5.93 -16.47
CA ARG A 184 -4.14 6.46 -17.84
C ARG A 184 -2.84 7.24 -18.01
N GLU A 185 -2.38 7.94 -16.98
CA GLU A 185 -1.12 8.67 -17.01
C GLU A 185 0.09 7.72 -17.01
N LEU A 186 -0.04 6.60 -16.30
CA LEU A 186 0.97 5.52 -16.24
C LEU A 186 0.86 4.52 -17.40
N GLY A 187 -0.21 4.57 -18.20
CA GLY A 187 -0.43 3.66 -19.33
C GLY A 187 -0.95 2.28 -18.92
N VAL A 188 -1.58 2.16 -17.75
CA VAL A 188 -2.26 0.95 -17.31
C VAL A 188 -3.56 0.77 -18.11
N GLU A 189 -3.68 -0.37 -18.79
CA GLU A 189 -4.86 -0.71 -19.59
C GLU A 189 -6.03 -1.16 -18.71
N ARG A 190 -7.26 -0.91 -19.16
CA ARG A 190 -8.49 -1.34 -18.50
C ARG A 190 -9.36 -2.13 -19.47
N ASP A 191 -9.90 -3.24 -18.99
CA ASP A 191 -10.96 -4.02 -19.61
C ASP A 191 -12.33 -3.33 -19.49
N LEU A 192 -12.55 -2.58 -18.40
CA LEU A 192 -13.82 -1.87 -18.12
C LEU A 192 -13.67 -0.34 -18.07
N PRO A 193 -13.18 0.33 -19.14
CA PRO A 193 -12.88 1.77 -19.13
C PRO A 193 -14.11 2.68 -18.99
N ASP A 194 -15.32 2.15 -19.24
CA ASP A 194 -16.58 2.87 -19.17
C ASP A 194 -17.29 2.77 -17.81
N VAL A 195 -16.75 1.99 -16.87
CA VAL A 195 -17.33 1.82 -15.53
C VAL A 195 -16.62 2.75 -14.56
N ASP A 196 -17.38 3.57 -13.85
CA ASP A 196 -16.90 4.44 -12.77
C ASP A 196 -17.68 4.14 -11.49
N GLY A 197 -17.30 4.76 -10.36
CA GLY A 197 -17.99 4.54 -9.09
C GLY A 197 -19.50 4.88 -9.10
N ARG A 198 -19.98 5.71 -10.05
CA ARG A 198 -21.42 5.96 -10.19
C ARG A 198 -22.11 4.81 -10.91
N GLU A 199 -21.46 4.26 -11.93
CA GLU A 199 -21.94 3.07 -12.62
C GLU A 199 -21.89 1.86 -11.67
N ALA A 200 -20.91 1.75 -10.79
CA ALA A 200 -20.85 0.72 -9.75
C ALA A 200 -22.10 0.75 -8.83
N VAL A 201 -22.50 1.93 -8.33
CA VAL A 201 -23.77 2.11 -7.58
C VAL A 201 -24.98 1.67 -8.40
N ARG A 202 -25.01 2.00 -9.69
CA ARG A 202 -26.11 1.62 -10.57
C ARG A 202 -26.15 0.09 -10.77
N LEU A 203 -25.01 -0.54 -10.99
CA LEU A 203 -24.89 -1.99 -11.16
C LEU A 203 -25.38 -2.73 -9.90
N TRP A 204 -25.07 -2.21 -8.71
CA TRP A 204 -25.63 -2.74 -7.48
C TRP A 204 -27.17 -2.71 -7.46
N HIS A 205 -27.78 -1.56 -7.80
CA HIS A 205 -29.23 -1.46 -7.84
C HIS A 205 -29.88 -2.26 -8.97
N GLU A 206 -29.18 -2.51 -10.07
CA GLU A 206 -29.61 -3.41 -11.13
C GLU A 206 -29.56 -4.87 -10.66
N HIS A 207 -28.52 -5.26 -9.94
CA HIS A 207 -28.43 -6.56 -9.27
C HIS A 207 -29.58 -6.78 -8.28
N GLU A 208 -29.89 -5.80 -7.43
CA GLU A 208 -31.03 -5.87 -6.50
C GLU A 208 -32.38 -6.08 -7.21
N ARG A 209 -32.50 -5.65 -8.47
CA ARG A 209 -33.69 -5.84 -9.31
C ARG A 209 -33.69 -7.17 -10.08
N GLY A 210 -32.64 -7.97 -9.94
CA GLY A 210 -32.46 -9.23 -10.66
C GLY A 210 -32.08 -9.04 -12.12
N VAL A 211 -31.35 -7.97 -12.46
CA VAL A 211 -30.77 -7.81 -13.81
C VAL A 211 -29.58 -8.75 -13.95
N ASP A 212 -29.69 -9.71 -14.87
CA ASP A 212 -28.64 -10.67 -15.17
C ASP A 212 -27.32 -9.97 -15.56
N GLY A 213 -26.20 -10.40 -14.99
CA GLY A 213 -24.86 -9.89 -15.31
C GLY A 213 -24.44 -8.61 -14.57
N ALA A 214 -25.35 -7.96 -13.84
CA ALA A 214 -25.04 -6.70 -13.16
C ALA A 214 -24.03 -6.87 -12.01
N LEU A 215 -24.21 -7.92 -11.18
CA LEU A 215 -23.28 -8.22 -10.08
C LEU A 215 -21.94 -8.69 -10.61
N GLU A 216 -21.92 -9.53 -11.63
CA GLU A 216 -20.70 -10.04 -12.25
C GLU A 216 -19.86 -8.88 -12.81
N ARG A 217 -20.51 -7.89 -13.42
CA ARG A 217 -19.84 -6.68 -13.93
C ARG A 217 -19.35 -5.78 -12.81
N LEU A 218 -20.10 -5.63 -11.71
CA LEU A 218 -19.66 -4.88 -10.52
C LEU A 218 -18.42 -5.52 -9.89
N ILE A 219 -18.45 -6.85 -9.70
CA ILE A 219 -17.31 -7.62 -9.17
C ILE A 219 -16.10 -7.48 -10.10
N ALA A 220 -16.29 -7.58 -11.42
CA ALA A 220 -15.20 -7.42 -12.38
C ALA A 220 -14.55 -6.03 -12.30
N TYR A 221 -15.36 -4.97 -12.14
CA TYR A 221 -14.87 -3.59 -11.96
C TYR A 221 -14.04 -3.42 -10.67
N ASN A 222 -14.59 -3.84 -9.52
CA ASN A 222 -13.90 -3.72 -8.24
C ASN A 222 -12.61 -4.60 -8.18
N ARG A 223 -12.60 -5.74 -8.89
CA ARG A 223 -11.39 -6.55 -9.10
C ARG A 223 -10.34 -5.88 -9.96
N GLU A 224 -10.75 -5.26 -11.05
CA GLU A 224 -9.85 -4.48 -11.91
C GLU A 224 -9.21 -3.34 -11.12
N ASP A 225 -10.00 -2.52 -10.41
CA ASP A 225 -9.47 -1.42 -9.58
C ASP A 225 -8.47 -1.94 -8.51
N THR A 226 -8.81 -3.05 -7.83
CA THR A 226 -7.93 -3.60 -6.79
C THR A 226 -6.61 -4.14 -7.36
N VAL A 227 -6.66 -4.87 -8.47
CA VAL A 227 -5.45 -5.47 -9.08
C VAL A 227 -4.58 -4.41 -9.73
N ASN A 228 -5.17 -3.41 -10.38
CA ASN A 228 -4.40 -2.34 -11.02
C ASN A 228 -3.60 -1.50 -10.03
N MET A 229 -4.02 -1.42 -8.75
CA MET A 229 -3.22 -0.79 -7.70
C MET A 229 -1.83 -1.41 -7.55
N VAL A 230 -1.64 -2.69 -7.88
CA VAL A 230 -0.32 -3.35 -7.87
C VAL A 230 0.60 -2.68 -8.89
N THR A 231 0.16 -2.59 -10.15
CA THR A 231 0.92 -1.94 -11.22
C THR A 231 1.19 -0.47 -10.91
N VAL A 232 0.16 0.25 -10.43
CA VAL A 232 0.31 1.67 -10.05
C VAL A 232 1.34 1.83 -8.93
N LEU A 233 1.31 0.98 -7.89
CA LEU A 233 2.27 1.05 -6.80
C LEU A 233 3.69 0.76 -7.28
N GLU A 234 3.88 -0.27 -8.10
CA GLU A 234 5.17 -0.68 -8.63
C GLU A 234 5.82 0.42 -9.48
N ASP A 235 5.05 1.02 -10.39
CA ASP A 235 5.52 2.14 -11.22
C ASP A 235 5.88 3.37 -10.35
N VAL A 236 5.03 3.70 -9.37
CA VAL A 236 5.27 4.83 -8.46
C VAL A 236 6.49 4.58 -7.58
N ILE A 237 6.71 3.36 -7.11
CA ILE A 237 7.90 3.00 -6.34
C ILE A 237 9.14 3.11 -7.21
N ALA A 238 9.12 2.60 -8.44
CA ALA A 238 10.27 2.68 -9.34
C ALA A 238 10.73 4.13 -9.56
N GLU A 239 9.78 5.05 -9.79
CA GLU A 239 10.07 6.48 -9.95
C GLU A 239 10.55 7.13 -8.65
N LEU A 240 9.92 6.85 -7.50
CA LEU A 240 10.38 7.35 -6.20
C LEU A 240 11.78 6.84 -5.85
N GLU A 241 12.09 5.60 -6.17
CA GLU A 241 13.43 5.03 -6.00
C GLU A 241 14.45 5.73 -6.88
N ALA A 242 14.10 6.04 -8.14
CA ALA A 242 14.97 6.80 -9.03
C ALA A 242 15.29 8.20 -8.51
N GLU A 243 14.35 8.87 -7.83
CA GLU A 243 14.57 10.20 -7.24
C GLU A 243 15.49 10.20 -6.00
N VAL A 244 15.52 9.09 -5.25
CA VAL A 244 16.18 9.05 -3.94
C VAL A 244 17.45 8.19 -3.91
N PHE A 245 17.47 7.08 -4.64
CA PHE A 245 18.54 6.09 -4.58
C PHE A 245 19.57 6.34 -5.69
N PRO A 246 20.89 6.31 -5.40
CA PRO A 246 21.89 6.65 -6.40
C PRO A 246 21.88 5.71 -7.62
N GLU A 247 21.85 6.30 -8.83
CA GLU A 247 21.81 5.58 -10.12
C GLU A 247 22.91 4.50 -10.25
N GLU A 248 24.12 4.78 -9.76
CA GLU A 248 25.27 3.88 -9.81
C GLU A 248 25.04 2.54 -9.06
N HIS A 249 24.03 2.49 -8.19
CA HIS A 249 23.70 1.34 -7.36
C HIS A 249 22.35 0.68 -7.73
N GLN A 250 21.61 1.23 -8.69
CA GLN A 250 20.30 0.69 -9.11
C GLN A 250 20.41 -0.65 -9.86
N GLN A 251 21.54 -0.95 -10.53
CA GLN A 251 21.76 -2.23 -11.22
C GLN A 251 22.06 -3.42 -10.28
N ARG A 252 22.06 -3.19 -8.96
CA ARG A 252 22.35 -4.20 -7.92
C ARG A 252 21.17 -4.45 -6.98
N LEU A 253 20.03 -3.81 -7.25
CA LEU A 253 18.73 -4.14 -6.68
C LEU A 253 18.14 -5.28 -7.51
#